data_AF-A0A4U0XYT4-F1
#
_entry.id   AF-A0A4U0XYT4-F1
#
_cell.length_a   1.000
_cell.length_b   1.000
_cell.length_c   1.000
_cell.angle_alpha   90.00
_cell.angle_beta   90.00
_cell.angle_gamma   90.00
#
_symmetry.space_group_name_H-M   'P 1'
#
loop_
_entity.id
_entity.type
_entity.pdbx_description
1 polymer ?
#
loop_
_entity_poly.entity_id
_entity_poly.type
_entity_poly.pdbx_seq_one_letter_code
_entity_poly.pdbx_strand_id
1 'polypeptide(L)'
;MVFIVCNQFPLIAMRYNDVFNNTDVIDEVLPKYKAAWAKRGMIAENGLFRQHYAPKRDKVIDNTEVGHSFWISAFLAWNDDLVRSSFPSIGLGFIHKIGNRMNIRPSPLANAIRDIVKKEGGDPDSPSVIGRAEEAAAGRRQTTRKYMGPVFGHVAQGMSEIVGSPDLDALLLHADTYLQPSWAKGGLYYARCDRYWDDEGNYTYGEPYSGNAAIGYARLNVKGGQKQMWHHPWTREEVEQRPWIDGLGFEMDVDCLRGRWDHKKKVMDVALRTWNGSKVSVKPVVRNLPPGTYGVYVHGELKNVVEVRSSCDQVCVELVVSGQDVEFVVLRA
;
A
#
# COMPACT_ATOMS: atom_id res chain seq x y z
N MET A 1 -18.01 -12.32 -14.95
CA MET A 1 -17.76 -10.87 -14.78
C MET A 1 -16.26 -10.66 -14.94
N VAL A 2 -15.84 -9.53 -15.50
CA VAL A 2 -14.42 -9.19 -15.69
C VAL A 2 -14.18 -7.86 -14.99
N PHE A 3 -13.62 -7.91 -13.79
CA PHE A 3 -13.33 -6.74 -12.96
C PHE A 3 -11.99 -6.13 -13.36
N ILE A 4 -11.91 -4.80 -13.50
CA ILE A 4 -10.64 -4.14 -13.83
C ILE A 4 -9.61 -4.46 -12.74
N VAL A 5 -9.96 -4.23 -11.48
CA VAL A 5 -9.02 -4.39 -10.36
C VAL A 5 -8.49 -5.81 -10.18
N CYS A 6 -9.36 -6.82 -10.28
CA CYS A 6 -8.97 -8.21 -10.06
C CYS A 6 -8.02 -8.72 -11.15
N ASN A 7 -8.03 -8.12 -12.34
CA ASN A 7 -7.09 -8.46 -13.42
C ASN A 7 -5.70 -7.85 -13.20
N GLN A 8 -5.54 -6.88 -12.29
CA GLN A 8 -4.23 -6.27 -12.06
C GLN A 8 -3.25 -7.25 -11.39
N PHE A 9 -3.72 -8.03 -10.41
CA PHE A 9 -2.89 -9.02 -9.72
C PHE A 9 -2.27 -10.08 -10.64
N PRO A 10 -3.02 -10.78 -11.51
CA PRO A 10 -2.42 -11.74 -12.44
C PRO A 10 -1.53 -11.08 -13.50
N LEU A 11 -1.85 -9.85 -13.97
CA LEU A 11 -0.96 -9.13 -14.90
C LEU A 11 0.38 -8.77 -14.25
N ILE A 12 0.34 -8.29 -13.00
CA ILE A 12 1.54 -8.02 -12.20
C ILE A 12 2.34 -9.30 -11.98
N ALA A 13 1.67 -10.39 -11.57
CA ALA A 13 2.33 -11.67 -11.35
C ALA A 13 2.99 -12.24 -12.62
N MET A 14 2.33 -12.14 -13.77
CA MET A 14 2.92 -12.51 -15.06
C MET A 14 4.19 -11.71 -15.34
N ARG A 15 4.15 -10.38 -15.18
CA ARG A 15 5.33 -9.53 -15.37
C ARG A 15 6.49 -9.93 -14.46
N TYR A 16 6.22 -10.23 -13.19
CA TYR A 16 7.27 -10.64 -12.26
C TYR A 16 7.84 -12.02 -12.61
N ASN A 17 6.98 -12.97 -12.98
CA ASN A 17 7.40 -14.29 -13.42
C ASN A 17 8.23 -14.24 -14.70
N ASP A 18 7.86 -13.36 -15.64
CA ASP A 18 8.59 -13.13 -16.89
C ASP A 18 10.02 -12.65 -16.62
N VAL A 19 10.19 -11.65 -15.76
CA VAL A 19 11.52 -11.15 -15.40
C VAL A 19 12.31 -12.18 -14.59
N PHE A 20 11.67 -12.91 -13.67
CA PHE A 20 12.35 -13.90 -12.84
C PHE A 20 12.76 -15.16 -13.63
N ASN A 21 11.95 -15.61 -14.59
CA ASN A 21 12.21 -16.83 -15.34
C ASN A 21 12.73 -16.59 -16.75
N ASN A 22 12.97 -15.33 -17.14
CA ASN A 22 13.37 -14.94 -18.48
C ASN A 22 12.38 -15.44 -19.56
N THR A 23 11.09 -15.17 -19.33
CA THR A 23 9.96 -15.43 -20.26
C THR A 23 9.26 -14.12 -20.66
N ASP A 24 8.27 -14.18 -21.55
CA ASP A 24 7.62 -13.02 -22.17
C ASP A 24 6.08 -13.12 -22.28
N VAL A 25 5.43 -13.86 -21.36
CA VAL A 25 3.97 -14.12 -21.41
C VAL A 25 3.16 -12.82 -21.38
N ILE A 26 3.58 -11.83 -20.60
CA ILE A 26 2.88 -10.55 -20.47
C ILE A 26 2.82 -9.77 -21.78
N ASP A 27 3.79 -9.96 -22.68
CA ASP A 27 3.87 -9.23 -23.95
C ASP A 27 2.78 -9.67 -24.91
N GLU A 28 2.26 -10.89 -24.78
CA GLU A 28 1.08 -11.34 -25.50
C GLU A 28 -0.24 -10.92 -24.81
N VAL A 29 -0.29 -11.04 -23.49
CA VAL A 29 -1.54 -10.89 -22.72
C VAL A 29 -1.94 -9.42 -22.54
N LEU A 30 -0.99 -8.55 -22.19
CA LEU A 30 -1.26 -7.16 -21.88
C LEU A 30 -1.83 -6.37 -23.07
N PRO A 31 -1.32 -6.50 -24.32
CA PRO A 31 -1.92 -5.84 -25.48
C PRO A 31 -3.37 -6.25 -25.72
N LYS A 32 -3.72 -7.53 -25.52
CA LYS A 32 -5.10 -8.01 -25.66
C LYS A 32 -6.02 -7.39 -24.61
N TYR A 33 -5.54 -7.31 -23.36
CA TYR A 33 -6.28 -6.65 -22.28
C TYR A 33 -6.50 -5.16 -22.56
N LYS A 34 -5.44 -4.45 -22.99
CA LYS A 34 -5.52 -3.04 -23.41
C LYS A 34 -6.52 -2.85 -24.54
N ALA A 35 -6.46 -3.67 -25.60
CA ALA A 35 -7.39 -3.59 -26.73
C ALA A 35 -8.85 -3.84 -26.32
N ALA A 36 -9.09 -4.79 -25.42
CA ALA A 36 -10.43 -5.08 -24.92
C ALA A 36 -11.03 -3.89 -24.16
N TRP A 37 -10.22 -3.17 -23.37
CA TRP A 37 -10.67 -2.00 -22.64
C TRP A 37 -10.63 -0.71 -23.45
N ALA A 38 -9.81 -0.59 -24.48
CA ALA A 38 -9.84 0.55 -25.41
C ALA A 38 -11.22 0.66 -26.11
N LYS A 39 -11.82 -0.48 -26.48
CA LYS A 39 -13.17 -0.52 -27.08
C LYS A 39 -14.29 -0.14 -26.11
N ARG A 40 -14.09 -0.40 -24.82
CA ARG A 40 -15.12 -0.24 -23.79
C ARG A 40 -14.99 1.05 -23.02
N GLY A 41 -13.76 1.56 -22.88
CA GLY A 41 -13.30 2.60 -21.96
C GLY A 41 -13.14 2.08 -20.52
N MET A 42 -12.05 2.45 -19.83
CA MET A 42 -11.84 2.09 -18.42
C MET A 42 -12.50 3.06 -17.44
N ILE A 43 -12.62 4.33 -17.83
CA ILE A 43 -13.21 5.41 -17.02
C ILE A 43 -14.62 5.68 -17.52
N ALA A 44 -15.58 5.78 -16.60
CA ALA A 44 -16.95 6.17 -16.89
C ALA A 44 -17.08 7.70 -16.99
N GLU A 45 -18.21 8.19 -17.53
CA GLU A 45 -18.47 9.64 -17.68
C GLU A 45 -18.54 10.39 -16.34
N ASN A 46 -18.75 9.65 -15.25
CA ASN A 46 -18.72 10.18 -13.91
C ASN A 46 -17.28 10.31 -13.37
N GLY A 47 -16.23 10.02 -14.15
CA GLY A 47 -14.82 10.17 -13.76
C GLY A 47 -14.26 9.03 -12.90
N LEU A 48 -15.05 8.00 -12.59
CA LEU A 48 -14.60 6.83 -11.84
C LEU A 48 -14.21 5.68 -12.78
N PHE A 49 -13.32 4.81 -12.32
CA PHE A 49 -13.09 3.55 -13.02
C PHE A 49 -14.36 2.70 -13.02
N ARG A 50 -14.61 2.05 -14.15
CA ARG A 50 -15.68 1.07 -14.30
C ARG A 50 -15.44 -0.13 -13.41
N GLN A 51 -16.53 -0.67 -12.85
CA GLN A 51 -16.45 -1.78 -11.92
C GLN A 51 -16.09 -3.08 -12.64
N HIS A 52 -16.90 -3.46 -13.64
CA HIS A 52 -16.68 -4.69 -14.39
C HIS A 52 -17.41 -4.71 -15.73
N TYR A 53 -16.95 -5.62 -16.59
CA TYR A 53 -17.67 -6.04 -17.78
C TYR A 53 -18.40 -7.37 -17.54
N ALA A 54 -19.62 -7.49 -18.05
CA ALA A 54 -20.46 -8.69 -18.00
C ALA A 54 -20.60 -9.29 -19.41
N PRO A 55 -19.73 -10.24 -19.83
CA PRO A 55 -19.66 -10.72 -21.21
C PRO A 55 -20.98 -11.29 -21.75
N LYS A 56 -21.71 -12.07 -20.93
CA LYS A 56 -22.98 -12.68 -21.32
C LYS A 56 -24.10 -11.67 -21.65
N ARG A 57 -23.95 -10.42 -21.22
CA ARG A 57 -24.92 -9.34 -21.46
C ARG A 57 -24.34 -8.22 -22.31
N ASP A 58 -23.10 -8.38 -22.77
CA ASP A 58 -22.26 -7.35 -23.38
C ASP A 58 -22.39 -5.98 -22.70
N LYS A 59 -22.38 -5.97 -21.36
CA LYS A 59 -22.66 -4.76 -20.57
C LYS A 59 -21.49 -4.37 -19.71
N VAL A 60 -21.12 -3.09 -19.75
CA VAL A 60 -20.17 -2.48 -18.82
C VAL A 60 -20.96 -1.88 -17.65
N ILE A 61 -20.46 -2.08 -16.44
CA ILE A 61 -21.07 -1.59 -15.21
C ILE A 61 -20.16 -0.50 -14.63
N ASP A 62 -20.70 0.70 -14.57
CA ASP A 62 -20.05 1.86 -13.97
C ASP A 62 -20.12 1.77 -12.44
N ASN A 63 -19.16 2.41 -11.79
CA ASN A 63 -19.07 2.48 -10.34
C ASN A 63 -19.53 3.86 -9.84
N THR A 64 -20.09 3.93 -8.64
CA THR A 64 -20.57 5.18 -8.02
C THR A 64 -19.89 5.49 -6.68
N GLU A 65 -18.96 4.63 -6.24
CA GLU A 65 -18.24 4.76 -4.98
C GLU A 65 -16.73 4.87 -5.22
N VAL A 66 -16.04 5.63 -4.38
CA VAL A 66 -14.62 5.95 -4.58
C VAL A 66 -13.67 4.75 -4.43
N GLY A 67 -14.01 3.81 -3.54
CA GLY A 67 -13.07 2.77 -3.10
C GLY A 67 -12.54 1.89 -4.24
N HIS A 68 -13.38 1.48 -5.20
CA HIS A 68 -12.91 0.64 -6.31
C HIS A 68 -11.91 1.37 -7.21
N SER A 69 -12.14 2.67 -7.46
CA SER A 69 -11.27 3.49 -8.29
C SER A 69 -9.91 3.69 -7.64
N PHE A 70 -9.86 3.98 -6.33
CA PHE A 70 -8.60 4.07 -5.60
C PHE A 70 -7.85 2.74 -5.56
N TRP A 71 -8.58 1.62 -5.43
CA TRP A 71 -7.96 0.29 -5.48
C TRP A 71 -7.32 0.01 -6.85
N ILE A 72 -8.02 0.35 -7.94
CA ILE A 72 -7.45 0.27 -9.30
C ILE A 72 -6.24 1.19 -9.42
N SER A 73 -6.32 2.42 -8.94
CA SER A 73 -5.21 3.38 -8.98
C SER A 73 -3.96 2.84 -8.28
N ALA A 74 -4.10 2.08 -7.19
CA ALA A 74 -2.96 1.48 -6.51
C ALA A 74 -2.25 0.40 -7.36
N PHE A 75 -3.01 -0.42 -8.09
CA PHE A 75 -2.50 -1.63 -8.72
C PHE A 75 -2.44 -1.61 -10.26
N LEU A 76 -2.94 -0.57 -10.93
CA LEU A 76 -2.83 -0.40 -12.39
C LEU A 76 -1.42 0.08 -12.79
N ALA A 77 -0.38 -0.60 -12.28
CA ALA A 77 1.01 -0.19 -12.33
C ALA A 77 1.59 -0.06 -13.75
N TRP A 78 1.03 -0.81 -14.70
CA TRP A 78 1.43 -0.80 -16.10
C TRP A 78 0.86 0.39 -16.90
N ASN A 79 -0.05 1.19 -16.32
CA ASN A 79 -0.66 2.36 -16.95
C ASN A 79 -0.68 3.57 -16.01
N ASP A 80 0.49 3.94 -15.50
CA ASP A 80 0.64 5.05 -14.56
C ASP A 80 0.09 6.39 -15.12
N ASP A 81 0.24 6.65 -16.42
CA ASP A 81 -0.26 7.88 -17.05
C ASP A 81 -1.79 8.00 -16.95
N LEU A 82 -2.52 6.91 -17.23
CA LEU A 82 -3.97 6.89 -17.08
C LEU A 82 -4.37 7.09 -15.62
N VAL A 83 -3.68 6.42 -14.69
CA VAL A 83 -3.98 6.55 -13.26
C VAL A 83 -3.76 7.98 -12.79
N ARG A 84 -2.59 8.56 -13.06
CA ARG A 84 -2.23 9.92 -12.61
C ARG A 84 -3.15 10.98 -13.18
N SER A 85 -3.45 10.91 -14.49
CA SER A 85 -4.35 11.86 -15.14
C SER A 85 -5.79 11.75 -14.63
N SER A 86 -6.23 10.55 -14.24
CA SER A 86 -7.59 10.33 -13.72
C SER A 86 -7.74 10.62 -12.22
N PHE A 87 -6.65 10.58 -11.45
CA PHE A 87 -6.70 10.61 -9.98
C PHE A 87 -7.39 11.86 -9.39
N PRO A 88 -7.17 13.09 -9.90
CA PRO A 88 -7.90 14.26 -9.41
C PRO A 88 -9.41 14.12 -9.59
N SER A 89 -9.84 13.60 -10.75
CA SER A 89 -11.26 13.33 -11.02
C SER A 89 -11.81 12.22 -10.14
N ILE A 90 -11.02 11.20 -9.81
CA ILE A 90 -11.45 10.10 -8.92
C ILE A 90 -11.69 10.60 -7.49
N GLY A 91 -10.82 11.45 -6.95
CA GLY A 91 -10.93 11.98 -5.59
C GLY A 91 -11.99 13.07 -5.41
N LEU A 92 -12.35 13.78 -6.49
CA LEU A 92 -13.27 14.93 -6.46
C LEU A 92 -14.58 14.62 -5.72
N GLY A 93 -14.93 15.48 -4.75
CA GLY A 93 -16.14 15.35 -3.94
C GLY A 93 -16.09 14.23 -2.89
N PHE A 94 -15.27 13.20 -3.05
CA PHE A 94 -15.15 12.10 -2.08
C PHE A 94 -14.13 12.37 -0.98
N ILE A 95 -12.96 12.88 -1.34
CA ILE A 95 -11.87 13.14 -0.40
C ILE A 95 -11.83 14.65 -0.13
N HIS A 96 -11.76 15.03 1.14
CA HIS A 96 -11.70 16.43 1.54
C HIS A 96 -10.90 16.61 2.83
N LYS A 97 -10.41 17.81 3.07
CA LYS A 97 -9.67 18.18 4.28
C LYS A 97 -10.62 18.68 5.36
N ILE A 98 -10.38 18.27 6.60
CA ILE A 98 -11.00 18.81 7.81
C ILE A 98 -9.86 19.16 8.77
N GLY A 99 -9.52 20.44 8.89
CA GLY A 99 -8.36 20.87 9.65
C GLY A 99 -7.06 20.23 9.10
N ASN A 100 -6.37 19.45 9.93
CA ASN A 100 -5.12 18.77 9.59
C ASN A 100 -5.28 17.32 9.10
N ARG A 101 -6.52 16.81 8.98
CA ARG A 101 -6.81 15.45 8.54
C ARG A 101 -7.60 15.42 7.23
N MET A 102 -7.61 14.26 6.56
CA MET A 102 -8.48 13.99 5.42
C MET A 102 -9.59 13.02 5.78
N ASN A 103 -10.81 13.31 5.34
CA ASN A 103 -11.99 12.48 5.57
C ASN A 103 -12.63 12.04 4.23
N ILE A 104 -13.38 10.93 4.27
CA ILE A 104 -14.08 10.37 3.11
C ILE A 104 -15.57 10.73 3.23
N ARG A 105 -16.13 11.42 2.25
CA ARG A 105 -17.56 11.75 2.20
C ARG A 105 -18.42 10.53 1.80
N PRO A 106 -19.68 10.45 2.29
CA PRO A 106 -20.66 9.50 1.78
C PRO A 106 -20.89 9.65 0.27
N SER A 107 -21.17 8.54 -0.42
CA SER A 107 -21.30 8.54 -1.88
C SER A 107 -22.44 9.41 -2.41
N PRO A 108 -23.63 9.50 -1.79
CA PRO A 108 -24.67 10.42 -2.24
C PRO A 108 -24.22 11.88 -2.22
N LEU A 109 -23.57 12.32 -1.14
CA LEU A 109 -23.06 13.68 -0.99
C LEU A 109 -21.94 13.95 -2.00
N ALA A 110 -20.95 13.07 -2.06
CA ALA A 110 -19.83 13.20 -3.00
C ALA A 110 -20.30 13.28 -4.46
N ASN A 111 -21.24 12.42 -4.86
CA ASN A 111 -21.78 12.45 -6.23
C ASN A 111 -22.60 13.72 -6.51
N ALA A 112 -23.36 14.23 -5.53
CA ALA A 112 -24.05 15.51 -5.68
C ALA A 112 -23.08 16.68 -5.86
N ILE A 113 -21.98 16.72 -5.09
CA ILE A 113 -20.89 17.71 -5.28
C ILE A 113 -20.33 17.61 -6.69
N ARG A 114 -20.00 16.40 -7.15
CA ARG A 114 -19.46 16.16 -8.50
C ARG A 114 -20.42 16.64 -9.59
N ASP A 115 -21.71 16.38 -9.43
CA ASP A 115 -22.74 16.79 -10.40
C ASP A 115 -22.88 18.31 -10.46
N ILE A 116 -22.87 19.00 -9.31
CA ILE A 116 -22.92 20.46 -9.24
C ILE A 116 -21.68 21.07 -9.91
N VAL A 117 -20.48 20.64 -9.50
CA VAL A 117 -19.21 21.15 -10.05
C VAL A 117 -19.11 20.88 -11.56
N LYS A 118 -19.58 19.72 -12.04
CA LYS A 118 -19.59 19.40 -13.48
C LYS A 118 -20.52 20.32 -14.28
N LYS A 119 -21.67 20.71 -13.73
CA LYS A 119 -22.68 21.53 -14.43
C LYS A 119 -22.40 23.03 -14.33
N GLU A 120 -21.91 23.47 -13.19
CA GLU A 120 -21.87 24.89 -12.83
C GLU A 120 -20.44 25.40 -12.57
N GLY A 121 -19.46 24.50 -12.45
CA GLY A 121 -18.11 24.83 -12.00
C GLY A 121 -18.07 25.09 -10.49
N GLY A 122 -16.97 25.70 -10.03
CA GLY A 122 -16.78 26.12 -8.65
C GLY A 122 -15.95 25.15 -7.80
N ASP A 123 -15.67 25.60 -6.58
CA ASP A 123 -14.87 24.85 -5.61
C ASP A 123 -15.73 23.76 -4.92
N PRO A 124 -15.37 22.46 -5.07
CA PRO A 124 -16.08 21.34 -4.45
C PRO A 124 -16.14 21.39 -2.92
N ASP A 125 -15.25 22.16 -2.29
CA ASP A 125 -15.16 22.30 -0.83
C ASP A 125 -15.76 23.63 -0.33
N SER A 126 -16.36 24.43 -1.22
CA SER A 126 -17.04 25.66 -0.81
C SER A 126 -18.33 25.38 -0.02
N PRO A 127 -18.65 26.18 1.02
CA PRO A 127 -19.88 26.00 1.79
C PRO A 127 -21.16 26.00 0.96
N SER A 128 -21.20 26.79 -0.13
CA SER A 128 -22.35 26.87 -1.04
C SER A 128 -22.58 25.56 -1.81
N VAL A 129 -21.51 24.97 -2.36
CA VAL A 129 -21.60 23.68 -3.07
C VAL A 129 -21.95 22.56 -2.10
N ILE A 130 -21.33 22.55 -0.91
CA ILE A 130 -21.59 21.54 0.12
C ILE A 130 -23.05 21.59 0.57
N GLY A 131 -23.57 22.77 0.95
CA GLY A 131 -24.95 22.89 1.45
C GLY A 131 -26.00 22.43 0.42
N ARG A 132 -25.83 22.80 -0.85
CA ARG A 132 -26.70 22.33 -1.94
C ARG A 132 -26.59 20.82 -2.19
N ALA A 133 -25.37 20.28 -2.07
CA ALA A 133 -25.15 18.85 -2.21
C ALA A 133 -25.75 18.04 -1.06
N GLU A 134 -25.73 18.57 0.17
CA GLU A 134 -26.40 18.00 1.33
C GLU A 134 -27.92 17.96 1.16
N GLU A 135 -28.52 19.06 0.71
CA GLU A 135 -29.95 19.11 0.35
C GLU A 135 -30.31 18.07 -0.71
N ALA A 136 -29.51 17.96 -1.77
CA ALA A 136 -29.72 16.99 -2.84
C ALA A 136 -29.53 15.52 -2.38
N ALA A 137 -28.68 15.29 -1.37
CA ALA A 137 -28.38 13.98 -0.81
C ALA A 137 -29.32 13.58 0.35
N ALA A 138 -30.11 14.52 0.88
CA ALA A 138 -31.01 14.29 2.01
C ALA A 138 -31.94 13.08 1.78
N GLY A 139 -32.06 12.23 2.79
CA GLY A 139 -32.89 11.01 2.74
C GLY A 139 -32.35 9.88 1.84
N ARG A 140 -31.24 10.07 1.12
CA ARG A 140 -30.63 9.01 0.32
C ARG A 140 -29.83 8.06 1.20
N ARG A 141 -29.90 6.76 0.88
CA ARG A 141 -29.06 5.75 1.53
C ARG A 141 -27.58 6.02 1.23
N GLN A 142 -26.74 6.05 2.27
CA GLN A 142 -25.30 6.36 2.17
C GLN A 142 -24.51 5.40 1.27
N THR A 143 -24.95 4.14 1.14
CA THR A 143 -24.41 3.17 0.18
C THR A 143 -25.54 2.38 -0.48
N THR A 144 -25.36 2.04 -1.75
CA THR A 144 -26.27 1.16 -2.49
C THR A 144 -25.96 -0.32 -2.24
N ARG A 145 -24.81 -0.64 -1.63
CA ARG A 145 -24.38 -2.02 -1.42
C ARG A 145 -25.16 -2.69 -0.30
N LYS A 146 -25.41 -3.98 -0.48
CA LYS A 146 -25.96 -4.85 0.57
C LYS A 146 -24.93 -5.14 1.66
N TYR A 147 -23.65 -5.21 1.28
CA TYR A 147 -22.53 -5.48 2.17
C TYR A 147 -21.51 -4.36 2.13
N MET A 148 -20.90 -4.09 3.29
CA MET A 148 -19.99 -2.98 3.43
C MET A 148 -18.63 -3.30 2.82
N GLY A 149 -18.18 -2.46 1.88
CA GLY A 149 -16.88 -2.59 1.22
C GLY A 149 -15.75 -1.90 1.99
N PRO A 150 -14.48 -2.33 1.81
CA PRO A 150 -13.31 -1.78 2.50
C PRO A 150 -12.85 -0.43 1.91
N VAL A 151 -13.74 0.57 1.90
CA VAL A 151 -13.51 1.83 1.18
C VAL A 151 -12.27 2.56 1.73
N PHE A 152 -12.12 2.66 3.05
CA PHE A 152 -10.97 3.32 3.65
C PHE A 152 -9.66 2.65 3.26
N GLY A 153 -9.57 1.32 3.38
CA GLY A 153 -8.38 0.56 2.99
C GLY A 153 -7.98 0.79 1.53
N HIS A 154 -8.94 0.73 0.61
CA HIS A 154 -8.65 1.01 -0.79
C HIS A 154 -8.18 2.46 -1.03
N VAL A 155 -8.81 3.43 -0.36
CA VAL A 155 -8.41 4.84 -0.45
C VAL A 155 -6.99 5.03 0.08
N ALA A 156 -6.66 4.44 1.23
CA ALA A 156 -5.32 4.48 1.81
C ALA A 156 -4.26 3.90 0.85
N GLN A 157 -4.53 2.76 0.22
CA GLN A 157 -3.65 2.16 -0.78
C GLN A 157 -3.44 3.10 -1.97
N GLY A 158 -4.52 3.61 -2.59
CA GLY A 158 -4.41 4.52 -3.74
C GLY A 158 -3.71 5.85 -3.40
N MET A 159 -3.97 6.41 -2.22
CA MET A 159 -3.27 7.60 -1.72
C MET A 159 -1.78 7.36 -1.55
N SER A 160 -1.39 6.21 -0.97
CA SER A 160 0.02 5.88 -0.77
C SER A 160 0.79 5.73 -2.08
N GLU A 161 0.15 5.18 -3.11
CA GLU A 161 0.78 4.97 -4.41
C GLU A 161 0.88 6.24 -5.24
N ILE A 162 -0.18 7.04 -5.28
CA ILE A 162 -0.29 8.13 -6.26
C ILE A 162 0.08 9.48 -5.66
N VAL A 163 -0.31 9.73 -4.41
CA VAL A 163 -0.19 11.05 -3.77
C VAL A 163 1.04 11.10 -2.86
N GLY A 164 1.10 10.21 -1.86
CA GLY A 164 2.10 10.25 -0.78
C GLY A 164 1.87 11.39 0.23
N SER A 165 2.87 11.65 1.07
CA SER A 165 2.86 12.78 2.02
C SER A 165 2.81 14.14 1.31
N PRO A 166 2.15 15.16 1.89
CA PRO A 166 1.54 15.19 3.24
C PRO A 166 0.09 14.70 3.30
N ASP A 167 -0.59 14.53 2.16
CA ASP A 167 -2.02 14.20 2.15
C ASP A 167 -2.29 12.76 2.63
N LEU A 168 -1.37 11.82 2.35
CA LEU A 168 -1.42 10.49 2.94
C LEU A 168 -1.36 10.54 4.48
N ASP A 169 -0.47 11.36 5.03
CA ASP A 169 -0.30 11.48 6.49
C ASP A 169 -1.56 12.05 7.14
N ALA A 170 -2.20 13.00 6.47
CA ALA A 170 -3.49 13.56 6.90
C ALA A 170 -4.63 12.51 6.87
N LEU A 171 -4.64 11.58 5.91
CA LEU A 171 -5.58 10.45 5.90
C LEU A 171 -5.27 9.43 7.01
N LEU A 172 -3.99 9.11 7.23
CA LEU A 172 -3.56 8.20 8.29
C LEU A 172 -3.86 8.78 9.68
N LEU A 173 -3.73 10.09 9.85
CA LEU A 173 -4.16 10.78 11.07
C LEU A 173 -5.66 10.62 11.32
N HIS A 174 -6.49 10.66 10.27
CA HIS A 174 -7.92 10.35 10.40
C HIS A 174 -8.13 8.91 10.87
N ALA A 175 -7.39 7.95 10.31
CA ALA A 175 -7.43 6.56 10.77
C ALA A 175 -7.14 6.45 12.27
N ASP A 176 -6.06 7.09 12.73
CA ASP A 176 -5.62 7.05 14.12
C ASP A 176 -6.60 7.75 15.08
N THR A 177 -7.42 8.67 14.56
CA THR A 177 -8.40 9.40 15.36
C THR A 177 -9.75 8.66 15.43
N TYR A 178 -10.25 8.10 14.32
CA TYR A 178 -11.64 7.66 14.20
C TYR A 178 -11.84 6.16 13.98
N LEU A 179 -10.78 5.40 13.64
CA LEU A 179 -10.89 3.97 13.33
C LEU A 179 -10.45 3.08 14.50
N GLN A 180 -10.41 3.64 15.72
CA GLN A 180 -10.13 2.89 16.96
C GLN A 180 -8.83 2.07 16.87
N PRO A 181 -7.66 2.72 16.67
CA PRO A 181 -6.38 2.01 16.67
C PRO A 181 -6.13 1.36 18.02
N SER A 182 -5.55 0.16 18.01
CA SER A 182 -5.18 -0.58 19.21
C SER A 182 -3.91 -1.39 18.94
N TRP A 183 -3.14 -1.61 19.99
CA TRP A 183 -1.96 -2.46 19.95
C TRP A 183 -2.25 -3.80 20.61
N ALA A 184 -1.89 -4.89 19.95
CA ALA A 184 -1.92 -6.22 20.53
C ALA A 184 -0.66 -6.98 20.11
N LYS A 185 0.12 -7.43 21.09
CA LYS A 185 1.34 -8.22 20.86
C LYS A 185 2.30 -7.60 19.83
N GLY A 186 2.59 -6.30 19.98
CA GLY A 186 3.46 -5.54 19.08
C GLY A 186 2.82 -5.13 17.74
N GLY A 187 1.65 -5.65 17.39
CA GLY A 187 0.94 -5.28 16.17
C GLY A 187 -0.06 -4.14 16.39
N LEU A 188 0.02 -3.10 15.55
CA LEU A 188 -1.03 -2.10 15.41
C LEU A 188 -2.17 -2.66 14.54
N TYR A 189 -3.40 -2.56 15.02
CA TYR A 189 -4.60 -2.89 14.27
C TYR A 189 -5.70 -1.87 14.54
N TYR A 190 -6.70 -1.83 13.66
CA TYR A 190 -7.89 -0.98 13.81
C TYR A 190 -9.10 -1.87 14.04
N ALA A 191 -9.82 -1.63 15.14
CA ALA A 191 -10.92 -2.50 15.54
C ALA A 191 -12.08 -2.47 14.53
N ARG A 192 -12.84 -3.57 14.47
CA ARG A 192 -14.04 -3.63 13.63
C ARG A 192 -15.08 -2.65 14.16
N CYS A 193 -15.60 -1.81 13.27
CA CYS A 193 -16.70 -0.90 13.52
C CYS A 193 -17.65 -0.97 12.33
N ASP A 194 -18.90 -1.38 12.54
CA ASP A 194 -19.90 -1.57 11.49
C ASP A 194 -20.70 -0.29 11.17
N ARG A 195 -20.23 0.88 11.64
CA ARG A 195 -20.80 2.20 11.38
C ARG A 195 -19.92 2.95 10.37
N TYR A 196 -20.48 3.40 9.24
CA TYR A 196 -19.70 4.12 8.22
C TYR A 196 -19.28 5.53 8.61
N TRP A 197 -20.23 6.33 9.11
CA TRP A 197 -19.98 7.69 9.54
C TRP A 197 -20.59 7.92 10.92
N ASP A 198 -19.89 8.66 11.77
CA ASP A 198 -20.47 9.15 13.02
C ASP A 198 -21.48 10.29 12.77
N ASP A 199 -22.05 10.83 13.84
CA ASP A 199 -23.06 11.90 13.76
C ASP A 199 -22.47 13.23 13.29
N GLU A 200 -21.15 13.38 13.34
CA GLU A 200 -20.39 14.54 12.86
C GLU A 200 -19.90 14.36 11.41
N GLY A 201 -20.21 13.21 10.78
CA GLY A 201 -19.82 12.91 9.40
C GLY A 201 -18.38 12.42 9.24
N ASN A 202 -17.72 11.98 10.30
CA ASN A 202 -16.40 11.36 10.23
C ASN A 202 -16.50 9.90 9.83
N TYR A 203 -15.69 9.47 8.86
CA TYR A 203 -15.63 8.07 8.46
C TYR A 203 -15.10 7.20 9.62
N THR A 204 -15.87 6.21 10.04
CA THR A 204 -15.57 5.35 11.21
C THR A 204 -15.61 3.85 10.90
N TYR A 205 -15.99 3.44 9.68
CA TYR A 205 -16.10 2.01 9.35
C TYR A 205 -14.74 1.33 9.31
N GLY A 206 -14.58 0.35 10.18
CA GLY A 206 -13.39 -0.48 10.27
C GLY A 206 -13.78 -1.92 9.99
N GLU A 207 -13.13 -2.56 9.03
CA GLU A 207 -13.26 -3.99 8.78
C GLU A 207 -11.88 -4.65 8.64
N PRO A 208 -11.78 -5.99 8.76
CA PRO A 208 -10.49 -6.67 8.88
C PRO A 208 -9.47 -6.35 7.78
N TYR A 209 -9.89 -6.16 6.53
CA TYR A 209 -8.97 -5.85 5.44
C TYR A 209 -8.35 -4.45 5.61
N SER A 210 -9.16 -3.44 5.89
CA SER A 210 -8.72 -2.06 6.10
C SER A 210 -7.82 -1.98 7.33
N GLY A 211 -8.28 -2.56 8.44
CA GLY A 211 -7.60 -2.47 9.73
C GLY A 211 -6.32 -3.30 9.86
N ASN A 212 -6.26 -4.48 9.25
CA ASN A 212 -5.11 -5.38 9.42
C ASN A 212 -4.14 -5.37 8.23
N ALA A 213 -4.56 -4.94 7.04
CA ALA A 213 -3.73 -5.03 5.84
C ALA A 213 -3.57 -3.71 5.11
N ALA A 214 -4.65 -3.03 4.74
CA ALA A 214 -4.57 -1.92 3.79
C ALA A 214 -4.01 -0.62 4.39
N ILE A 215 -4.30 -0.32 5.67
CA ILE A 215 -3.65 0.80 6.36
C ILE A 215 -2.16 0.50 6.59
N GLY A 216 -1.82 -0.74 6.98
CA GLY A 216 -0.43 -1.19 7.11
C GLY A 216 0.33 -1.06 5.79
N TYR A 217 -0.28 -1.48 4.67
CA TYR A 217 0.23 -1.26 3.33
C TYR A 217 0.52 0.22 3.11
N ALA A 218 -0.44 1.10 3.36
CA ALA A 218 -0.28 2.53 3.10
C ALA A 218 0.85 3.17 3.93
N ARG A 219 1.09 2.69 5.15
CA ARG A 219 2.18 3.15 6.03
C ARG A 219 3.56 2.68 5.57
N LEU A 220 3.65 1.46 5.04
CA LEU A 220 4.91 0.86 4.60
C LEU A 220 5.26 1.19 3.15
N ASN A 221 4.25 1.52 2.36
CA ASN A 221 4.42 1.77 0.94
C ASN A 221 5.13 3.10 0.68
N VAL A 222 5.88 3.13 -0.42
CA VAL A 222 6.47 4.34 -0.97
C VAL A 222 5.66 4.80 -2.17
N LYS A 223 5.64 6.11 -2.43
CA LYS A 223 4.97 6.67 -3.61
C LYS A 223 5.45 5.98 -4.89
N GLY A 224 4.50 5.42 -5.65
CA GLY A 224 4.76 4.65 -6.86
C GLY A 224 5.50 3.34 -6.63
N GLY A 225 5.35 2.71 -5.47
CA GLY A 225 5.96 1.42 -5.13
C GLY A 225 5.59 0.32 -6.14
N GLN A 226 4.30 0.17 -6.45
CA GLN A 226 3.85 -0.81 -7.46
C GLN A 226 4.39 -0.50 -8.86
N LYS A 227 4.47 0.79 -9.23
CA LYS A 227 5.06 1.22 -10.51
C LYS A 227 6.54 0.85 -10.58
N GLN A 228 7.29 1.13 -9.51
CA GLN A 228 8.71 0.79 -9.43
C GLN A 228 8.92 -0.71 -9.60
N MET A 229 8.15 -1.52 -8.87
CA MET A 229 8.21 -2.97 -8.98
C MET A 229 7.77 -3.48 -10.35
N TRP A 230 6.82 -2.84 -11.02
CA TRP A 230 6.40 -3.21 -12.38
C TRP A 230 7.50 -2.98 -13.43
N HIS A 231 8.16 -1.81 -13.37
CA HIS A 231 9.20 -1.45 -14.34
C HIS A 231 10.54 -2.12 -14.05
N HIS A 232 10.86 -2.33 -12.78
CA HIS A 232 12.09 -2.96 -12.33
C HIS A 232 11.79 -4.11 -11.36
N PRO A 233 11.13 -5.21 -11.82
CA PRO A 233 11.00 -6.40 -11.00
C PRO A 233 12.39 -6.99 -10.72
N TRP A 234 12.54 -7.66 -9.58
CA TRP A 234 13.80 -8.34 -9.28
C TRP A 234 13.99 -9.54 -10.20
N THR A 235 15.20 -9.66 -10.76
CA THR A 235 15.58 -10.85 -11.53
C THR A 235 15.88 -12.02 -10.58
N ARG A 236 15.98 -13.22 -11.16
CA ARG A 236 16.43 -14.40 -10.41
C ARG A 236 17.79 -14.18 -9.76
N GLU A 237 18.75 -13.67 -10.53
CA GLU A 237 20.11 -13.41 -10.07
C GLU A 237 20.11 -12.42 -8.91
N GLU A 238 19.31 -11.35 -9.00
CA GLU A 238 19.18 -10.38 -7.92
C GLU A 238 18.63 -11.00 -6.64
N VAL A 239 17.59 -11.84 -6.73
CA VAL A 239 16.99 -12.48 -5.54
C VAL A 239 17.93 -13.52 -4.94
N GLU A 240 18.53 -14.38 -5.77
CA GLU A 240 19.37 -15.49 -5.32
C GLU A 240 20.73 -15.01 -4.76
N GLN A 241 21.27 -13.88 -5.24
CA GLN A 241 22.59 -13.38 -4.82
C GLN A 241 22.56 -12.28 -3.76
N ARG A 242 21.39 -11.64 -3.52
CA ARG A 242 21.31 -10.52 -2.57
C ARG A 242 21.62 -10.99 -1.14
N PRO A 243 22.51 -10.31 -0.40
CA PRO A 243 22.70 -10.59 1.02
C PRO A 243 21.43 -10.33 1.82
N TRP A 244 21.12 -11.21 2.77
CA TRP A 244 19.91 -11.15 3.59
C TRP A 244 20.15 -11.70 5.00
N ILE A 245 19.18 -11.48 5.88
CA ILE A 245 19.21 -11.90 7.28
C ILE A 245 18.22 -13.03 7.51
N ASP A 246 18.72 -14.13 8.05
CA ASP A 246 17.97 -15.31 8.49
C ASP A 246 18.00 -15.43 10.02
N GLY A 247 17.25 -16.37 10.57
CA GLY A 247 17.28 -16.69 12.01
C GLY A 247 16.54 -15.69 12.90
N LEU A 248 15.65 -14.87 12.32
CA LEU A 248 14.74 -13.98 13.02
C LEU A 248 13.30 -14.32 12.63
N GLY A 249 12.44 -14.53 13.63
CA GLY A 249 11.03 -14.85 13.44
C GLY A 249 10.13 -13.99 14.34
N PHE A 250 8.86 -13.83 13.96
CA PHE A 250 7.88 -13.04 14.71
C PHE A 250 7.59 -13.61 16.10
N GLU A 251 7.77 -14.92 16.27
CA GLU A 251 7.62 -15.63 17.54
C GLU A 251 8.69 -15.28 18.59
N MET A 252 9.76 -14.60 18.19
CA MET A 252 10.88 -14.23 19.08
C MET A 252 10.62 -12.92 19.85
N ASP A 253 9.46 -12.29 19.66
CA ASP A 253 9.13 -10.96 20.19
C ASP A 253 10.10 -9.85 19.75
N VAL A 254 10.81 -10.05 18.63
CA VAL A 254 11.78 -9.10 18.07
C VAL A 254 11.25 -8.50 16.76
N ASP A 255 11.23 -7.18 16.70
CA ASP A 255 10.99 -6.39 15.51
C ASP A 255 12.30 -6.10 14.78
N CYS A 256 12.30 -6.33 13.46
CA CYS A 256 13.35 -5.89 12.56
C CYS A 256 13.04 -4.47 12.07
N LEU A 257 13.67 -3.47 12.69
CA LEU A 257 13.47 -2.05 12.37
C LEU A 257 14.21 -1.63 11.12
N ARG A 258 15.34 -2.29 10.85
CA ARG A 258 16.18 -2.10 9.66
C ARG A 258 16.86 -3.40 9.32
N GLY A 259 16.90 -3.74 8.05
CA GLY A 259 17.66 -4.88 7.52
C GLY A 259 17.97 -4.63 6.06
N ARG A 260 19.15 -4.07 5.78
CA ARG A 260 19.50 -3.62 4.42
C ARG A 260 20.95 -3.94 4.09
N TRP A 261 21.13 -4.48 2.90
CA TRP A 261 22.42 -4.52 2.23
C TRP A 261 22.63 -3.26 1.36
N ASP A 262 23.74 -2.55 1.56
CA ASP A 262 24.19 -1.47 0.68
C ASP A 262 25.32 -1.97 -0.22
N HIS A 263 25.01 -2.12 -1.51
CA HIS A 263 25.97 -2.61 -2.50
C HIS A 263 27.18 -1.70 -2.73
N LYS A 264 27.08 -0.39 -2.48
CA LYS A 264 28.18 0.56 -2.67
C LYS A 264 29.13 0.51 -1.49
N LYS A 265 28.56 0.53 -0.28
CA LYS A 265 29.33 0.50 0.97
C LYS A 265 29.74 -0.92 1.40
N LYS A 266 29.22 -1.95 0.73
CA LYS A 266 29.46 -3.37 1.05
C LYS A 266 29.16 -3.68 2.52
N VAL A 267 28.01 -3.19 2.98
CA VAL A 267 27.62 -3.26 4.38
C VAL A 267 26.22 -3.83 4.53
N MET A 268 26.08 -4.76 5.47
CA MET A 268 24.79 -5.19 6.00
C MET A 268 24.53 -4.40 7.28
N ASP A 269 23.43 -3.66 7.30
CA ASP A 269 23.02 -2.80 8.41
C ASP A 269 21.68 -3.28 8.96
N VAL A 270 21.68 -3.64 10.24
CA VAL A 270 20.54 -4.25 10.93
C VAL A 270 20.28 -3.57 12.26
N ALA A 271 19.01 -3.27 12.53
CA ALA A 271 18.53 -2.74 13.79
C ALA A 271 17.35 -3.56 14.31
N LEU A 272 17.45 -4.03 15.55
CA LEU A 272 16.48 -4.91 16.20
C LEU A 272 16.00 -4.30 17.51
N ARG A 273 14.72 -4.55 17.86
CA ARG A 273 14.14 -4.17 19.16
C ARG A 273 13.07 -5.17 19.56
N THR A 274 12.88 -5.43 20.85
CA THR A 274 11.68 -6.14 21.31
C THR A 274 10.50 -5.19 21.47
N TRP A 275 9.32 -5.61 21.02
CA TRP A 275 8.11 -4.78 21.10
C TRP A 275 7.59 -4.64 22.55
N ASN A 276 7.90 -5.61 23.43
CA ASN A 276 7.43 -5.67 24.82
C ASN A 276 8.50 -5.26 25.86
N GLY A 277 9.72 -4.92 25.42
CA GLY A 277 10.83 -4.55 26.29
C GLY A 277 11.51 -5.73 27.02
N SER A 278 11.07 -6.96 26.79
CA SER A 278 11.73 -8.15 27.34
C SER A 278 13.14 -8.31 26.79
N LYS A 279 14.00 -9.06 27.49
CA LYS A 279 15.35 -9.38 26.99
C LYS A 279 15.31 -10.75 26.33
N VAL A 280 15.69 -10.80 25.05
CA VAL A 280 15.70 -12.03 24.26
C VAL A 280 17.07 -12.22 23.63
N SER A 281 17.61 -13.43 23.75
CA SER A 281 18.82 -13.84 23.04
C SER A 281 18.45 -14.32 21.63
N VAL A 282 19.03 -13.70 20.61
CA VAL A 282 18.82 -14.06 19.21
C VAL A 282 20.14 -14.32 18.49
N LYS A 283 20.05 -15.05 17.38
CA LYS A 283 21.20 -15.39 16.55
C LYS A 283 20.90 -15.14 15.07
N PRO A 284 20.79 -13.86 14.65
CA PRO A 284 20.68 -13.53 13.23
C PRO A 284 21.86 -14.09 12.44
N VAL A 285 21.56 -14.55 11.23
CA VAL A 285 22.53 -15.13 10.31
C VAL A 285 22.55 -14.31 9.04
N VAL A 286 23.67 -13.67 8.73
CA VAL A 286 23.87 -13.00 7.45
C VAL A 286 24.28 -14.05 6.41
N ARG A 287 23.53 -14.11 5.31
CA ARG A 287 23.73 -15.06 4.21
C ARG A 287 24.08 -14.33 2.91
N ASN A 288 24.63 -15.09 1.96
CA ASN A 288 24.94 -14.62 0.61
C ASN A 288 25.91 -13.43 0.56
N LEU A 289 26.74 -13.23 1.59
CA LEU A 289 27.77 -12.20 1.53
C LEU A 289 28.78 -12.53 0.42
N PRO A 290 29.19 -11.55 -0.41
CA PRO A 290 30.27 -11.77 -1.36
C PRO A 290 31.58 -12.16 -0.66
N PRO A 291 32.47 -12.95 -1.28
CA PRO A 291 33.75 -13.30 -0.67
C PRO A 291 34.56 -12.06 -0.27
N GLY A 292 35.15 -12.10 0.93
CA GLY A 292 35.93 -11.00 1.50
C GLY A 292 36.09 -11.13 3.02
N THR A 293 36.87 -10.22 3.60
CA THR A 293 37.02 -10.09 5.05
C THR A 293 36.01 -9.08 5.57
N TYR A 294 35.30 -9.42 6.64
CA TYR A 294 34.24 -8.60 7.21
C TYR A 294 34.50 -8.31 8.68
N GLY A 295 34.38 -7.05 9.08
CA GLY A 295 34.25 -6.66 10.48
C GLY A 295 32.80 -6.73 10.92
N VAL A 296 32.55 -7.37 12.06
CA VAL A 296 31.25 -7.42 12.73
C VAL A 296 31.26 -6.42 13.88
N TYR A 297 30.46 -5.38 13.77
CA TYR A 297 30.33 -4.32 14.76
C TYR A 297 28.99 -4.43 15.46
N VAL A 298 28.97 -4.25 16.78
CA VAL A 298 27.75 -4.16 17.59
C VAL A 298 27.84 -2.88 18.41
N HIS A 299 26.85 -2.01 18.29
CA HIS A 299 26.88 -0.65 18.86
C HIS A 299 28.15 0.15 18.50
N GLY A 300 28.63 -0.01 17.26
CA GLY A 300 29.82 0.68 16.75
C GLY A 300 31.16 0.08 17.20
N GLU A 301 31.16 -0.92 18.09
CA GLU A 301 32.38 -1.58 18.54
C GLU A 301 32.65 -2.85 17.73
N LEU A 302 33.88 -3.02 17.23
CA LEU A 302 34.29 -4.23 16.55
C LEU A 302 34.28 -5.42 17.54
N LYS A 303 33.44 -6.42 17.25
CA LYS A 303 33.33 -7.64 18.06
C LYS A 303 34.06 -8.83 17.45
N ASN A 304 34.09 -8.92 16.13
CA ASN A 304 34.72 -10.04 15.44
C ASN A 304 35.17 -9.65 14.03
N VAL A 305 36.11 -10.42 13.46
CA VAL A 305 36.50 -10.36 12.04
C VAL A 305 36.30 -11.75 11.45
N VAL A 306 35.56 -11.83 10.34
CA VAL A 306 35.19 -13.09 9.69
C VAL A 306 35.66 -13.09 8.23
N GLU A 307 36.25 -14.19 7.80
CA GLU A 307 36.57 -14.42 6.39
C GLU A 307 35.40 -15.18 5.73
N VAL A 308 34.85 -14.60 4.66
CA VAL A 308 33.84 -15.23 3.79
C VAL A 308 34.55 -15.65 2.51
N ARG A 309 34.60 -16.95 2.25
CA ARG A 309 35.25 -17.55 1.07
C ARG A 309 34.26 -17.87 -0.03
N SER A 310 33.01 -18.18 0.34
CA SER A 310 31.94 -18.49 -0.59
C SER A 310 30.61 -17.87 -0.15
N SER A 311 29.66 -17.73 -1.09
CA SER A 311 28.31 -17.25 -0.77
C SER A 311 27.51 -18.20 0.13
N CYS A 312 27.96 -19.44 0.28
CA CYS A 312 27.38 -20.42 1.20
C CYS A 312 27.82 -20.20 2.65
N ASP A 313 28.89 -19.43 2.87
CA ASP A 313 29.40 -19.15 4.20
C ASP A 313 28.42 -18.21 4.93
N GLN A 314 28.32 -18.38 6.24
CA GLN A 314 27.35 -17.71 7.08
C GLN A 314 28.05 -16.90 8.15
N VAL A 315 27.61 -15.66 8.36
CA VAL A 315 28.08 -14.83 9.46
C VAL A 315 26.98 -14.80 10.53
N CYS A 316 27.19 -15.56 11.60
CA CYS A 316 26.29 -15.58 12.75
C CYS A 316 26.68 -14.47 13.73
N VAL A 317 25.70 -13.72 14.22
CA VAL A 317 25.91 -12.69 15.23
C VAL A 317 25.03 -13.02 16.43
N GLU A 318 25.62 -13.17 17.62
CA GLU A 318 24.88 -13.44 18.85
C GLU A 318 24.58 -12.12 19.56
N LEU A 319 23.29 -11.88 19.83
CA LEU A 319 22.80 -10.61 20.36
C LEU A 319 21.82 -10.85 21.50
N VAL A 320 21.79 -9.91 22.45
CA VAL A 320 20.70 -9.77 23.42
C VAL A 320 19.92 -8.53 23.05
N VAL A 321 18.69 -8.70 22.56
CA VAL A 321 17.80 -7.62 22.15
C VAL A 321 16.86 -7.28 23.31
N SER A 322 16.55 -6.00 23.46
CA SER A 322 15.65 -5.51 24.53
C SER A 322 14.74 -4.40 24.01
N GLY A 323 14.10 -3.63 24.90
CA GLY A 323 13.29 -2.47 24.50
C GLY A 323 14.10 -1.30 23.91
N GLN A 324 15.43 -1.37 23.95
CA GLN A 324 16.32 -0.43 23.28
C GLN A 324 16.83 -1.02 21.97
N ASP A 325 17.11 -0.15 20.99
CA ASP A 325 17.65 -0.57 19.70
C ASP A 325 19.01 -1.23 19.85
N VAL A 326 19.12 -2.43 19.29
CA VAL A 326 20.39 -3.13 19.11
C VAL A 326 20.74 -3.07 17.63
N GLU A 327 21.85 -2.41 17.34
CA GLU A 327 22.37 -2.28 15.99
C GLU A 327 23.60 -3.16 15.82
N PHE A 328 23.63 -3.93 14.74
CA PHE A 328 24.84 -4.58 14.29
C PHE A 328 25.09 -4.33 12.81
N VAL A 329 26.37 -4.26 12.47
CA VAL A 329 26.85 -3.93 11.14
C VAL A 329 27.88 -4.97 10.73
N VAL A 330 27.70 -5.55 9.54
CA VAL A 330 28.71 -6.42 8.92
C VAL A 330 29.29 -5.68 7.72
N LEU A 331 30.50 -5.16 7.89
CA LEU A 331 31.17 -4.27 6.94
C LEU A 331 32.36 -4.99 6.29
N ARG A 332 32.40 -5.00 4.97
CA ARG A 332 33.56 -5.54 4.23
C ARG A 332 34.76 -4.58 4.35
N ALA A 333 35.92 -5.15 4.66
CA ALA A 333 37.21 -4.45 4.69
C ALA A 333 37.72 -4.08 3.30
#